data_AF-A0A097PMI1-F1
#
_entry.id   AF-A0A097PMI1-F1
#
_cell.length_a   1.000
_cell.length_b   1.000
_cell.length_c   1.000
_cell.angle_alpha   90.00
_cell.angle_beta   90.00
_cell.angle_gamma   90.00
#
_symmetry.space_group_name_H-M   'P 1'
#
loop_
_entity.id
_entity.type
_entity.pdbx_description
1 polymer ?
#
loop_
_entity_poly.entity_id
_entity_poly.type
_entity_poly.pdbx_seq_one_letter_code
_entity_poly.pdbx_strand_id
1 'polypeptide(L)'
;QILQAEPHFLADSIRRAFDSKLSRPPHPAFTPAALLARRQILQAACDTLSDPASRADYNRGLVADTLTVPLDKVPGALCLLQEAGQAELVISEGWGLLREQLAKPVKQDLVLVMVLAYVDLSRDAMAMTPPDLVGCCEVLERALKLLQEEGASSLAPDLHAQIDDTLEEITPHCILELLALPLDEEKREEGLVRVRNILWSVGGGGATAIGGGFTREGLMNEAFTRMTSAEQVELFAATPSNIPRESFEVYGVALALIAQAFVDKKPHLIKDADNLLLQLQQTRVEIGFALERGMCSLLVGDLDGCSSWLGIDSENSPYRDPAIIEFIIDNSLPGFCMLLETWLIFPRFRDTQDMHFKLRDYYDDPIVLKYLERMDSPLAAAAAIVKIGTAKSHALQALQKVFRLSVIIMCGSVVVGLLTLVGLKFLPPKMDAKLAEALVRKWQNIKSQALGPEHYLAQLPEVLDGRMLKIWTDRAGEIAQQGWFWEYTLLGVSIDSVTISSDGRRAMVEVTIEEAASEHNDSTYSTKYEMSGWKITEGA
;
A
#
# COMPACT_ATOMS: atom_id res chain seq x y z
N GLN A 1 5.27 -14.92 40.44
CA GLN A 1 5.36 -14.34 39.08
C GLN A 1 5.72 -15.38 38.02
N ILE A 2 6.84 -16.13 38.13
CA ILE A 2 7.25 -17.14 37.13
C ILE A 2 6.19 -18.24 36.84
N LEU A 3 5.52 -18.76 37.87
CA LEU A 3 4.42 -19.73 37.71
C LEU A 3 3.09 -19.07 37.28
N GLN A 4 3.06 -17.74 37.10
CA GLN A 4 1.84 -16.95 36.89
C GLN A 4 0.75 -17.23 37.95
N ALA A 5 1.17 -17.65 39.14
CA ALA A 5 0.28 -17.93 40.25
C ALA A 5 -0.16 -16.63 40.92
N GLU A 6 -1.47 -16.50 41.15
CA GLU A 6 -2.02 -15.38 41.90
C GLU A 6 -1.89 -15.57 43.41
N PRO A 7 -1.94 -14.49 44.22
CA PRO A 7 -1.83 -14.55 45.67
C PRO A 7 -2.84 -15.49 46.33
N HIS A 8 -4.00 -15.68 45.70
CA HIS A 8 -5.10 -16.51 46.21
C HIS A 8 -4.98 -18.00 45.82
N PHE A 9 -4.01 -18.39 44.99
CA PHE A 9 -3.88 -19.78 44.53
C PHE A 9 -3.54 -20.71 45.70
N LEU A 10 -4.24 -21.85 45.78
CA LEU A 10 -3.95 -22.93 46.73
C LEU A 10 -2.84 -23.86 46.19
N ALA A 11 -2.31 -24.74 47.04
CA ALA A 11 -1.23 -25.67 46.69
C ALA A 11 -1.54 -26.50 45.44
N ASP A 12 -2.77 -26.99 45.29
CA ASP A 12 -3.20 -27.74 44.11
C ASP A 12 -3.17 -26.89 42.83
N SER A 13 -3.57 -25.63 42.91
CA SER A 13 -3.51 -24.70 41.77
C SER A 13 -2.08 -24.38 41.37
N ILE A 14 -1.16 -24.28 42.35
CA ILE A 14 0.27 -24.07 42.10
C ILE A 14 0.87 -25.29 41.39
N ARG A 15 0.54 -26.50 41.85
CA ARG A 15 0.97 -27.74 41.19
C ARG A 15 0.46 -27.83 39.75
N ARG A 16 -0.81 -27.49 39.51
CA ARG A 16 -1.35 -27.41 38.14
C ARG A 16 -0.63 -26.38 37.27
N ALA A 17 -0.30 -25.21 37.82
CA ALA A 17 0.45 -24.19 37.09
C ALA A 17 1.88 -24.67 36.75
N PHE A 18 2.54 -25.36 37.68
CA PHE A 18 3.82 -26.02 37.45
C PHE A 18 3.74 -27.08 36.35
N ASP A 19 2.78 -28.00 36.44
CA ASP A 19 2.57 -29.05 35.43
C ASP A 19 2.27 -28.45 34.06
N SER A 20 1.48 -27.37 33.99
CA SER A 20 1.21 -26.64 32.75
C SER A 20 2.44 -25.96 32.16
N LYS A 21 3.39 -25.48 32.99
CA LYS A 21 4.66 -24.91 32.52
C LYS A 21 5.64 -26.00 32.07
N LEU A 22 5.56 -27.21 32.65
CA LEU A 22 6.34 -28.36 32.19
C LEU A 22 5.83 -28.94 30.87
N SER A 23 4.51 -28.91 30.63
CA SER A 23 3.91 -29.44 29.41
C SER A 23 4.19 -28.56 28.17
N ARG A 24 4.69 -27.33 28.36
CA ARG A 24 5.09 -26.41 27.30
C ARG A 24 6.62 -26.31 27.29
N PRO A 25 7.33 -27.15 26.51
CA PRO A 25 8.78 -27.05 26.42
C PRO A 25 9.19 -25.74 25.74
N PRO A 26 10.31 -25.11 26.16
CA PRO A 26 10.85 -23.97 25.46
C PRO A 26 11.48 -24.40 24.13
N HIS A 27 12.02 -23.43 23.38
CA HIS A 27 12.59 -23.64 22.05
C HIS A 27 13.62 -24.80 22.03
N PRO A 28 13.60 -25.72 21.04
CA PRO A 28 14.44 -26.92 21.05
C PRO A 28 15.95 -26.65 20.95
N ALA A 29 16.35 -25.44 20.54
CA ALA A 29 17.76 -25.05 20.44
C ALA A 29 18.43 -24.76 21.80
N PHE A 30 17.68 -24.73 22.91
CA PHE A 30 18.27 -24.61 24.24
C PHE A 30 19.11 -25.84 24.61
N THR A 31 20.23 -25.63 25.30
CA THR A 31 21.06 -26.72 25.79
C THR A 31 20.35 -27.51 26.91
N PRO A 32 20.68 -28.80 27.10
CA PRO A 32 20.13 -29.59 28.21
C PRO A 32 20.40 -28.97 29.59
N ALA A 33 21.51 -28.22 29.75
CA ALA A 33 21.86 -27.54 30.98
C ALA A 33 20.89 -26.39 31.28
N ALA A 34 20.56 -25.55 30.29
CA ALA A 34 19.56 -24.50 30.44
C ALA A 34 18.16 -25.05 30.75
N LEU A 35 17.77 -26.14 30.07
CA LEU A 35 16.49 -26.81 30.34
C LEU A 35 16.42 -27.40 31.75
N LEU A 36 17.53 -27.97 32.24
CA LEU A 36 17.64 -28.46 33.60
C LEU A 36 17.54 -27.31 34.61
N ALA A 37 18.26 -26.21 34.38
CA ALA A 37 18.19 -25.02 35.22
C ALA A 37 16.77 -24.45 35.29
N ARG A 38 16.08 -24.31 34.14
CA ARG A 38 14.67 -23.92 34.06
C ARG A 38 13.79 -24.82 34.93
N ARG A 39 13.94 -26.14 34.79
CA ARG A 39 13.16 -27.12 35.58
C ARG A 39 13.44 -27.01 37.07
N GLN A 40 14.70 -26.85 37.47
CA GLN A 40 15.07 -26.70 38.88
C GLN A 40 14.47 -25.44 39.50
N ILE A 41 14.45 -24.32 38.76
CA ILE A 41 13.82 -23.07 39.22
C ILE A 41 12.31 -23.26 39.37
N LEU A 42 11.65 -23.87 38.39
CA LEU A 42 10.21 -24.17 38.46
C LEU A 42 9.88 -25.10 39.64
N GLN A 43 10.68 -26.12 39.88
CA GLN A 43 10.49 -27.05 40.99
C GLN A 43 10.64 -26.32 42.32
N ALA A 44 11.70 -25.53 42.49
CA ALA A 44 11.92 -24.75 43.69
C ALA A 44 10.77 -23.75 43.94
N ALA A 45 10.25 -23.12 42.90
CA ALA A 45 9.08 -22.24 43.00
C ALA A 45 7.81 -23.00 43.40
N CYS A 46 7.58 -24.18 42.82
CA CYS A 46 6.42 -25.03 43.16
C CYS A 46 6.48 -25.48 44.62
N ASP A 47 7.62 -25.99 45.08
CA ASP A 47 7.82 -26.47 46.45
C ASP A 47 7.64 -25.33 47.46
N THR A 48 8.26 -24.17 47.20
CA THR A 48 8.18 -22.99 48.08
C THR A 48 6.76 -22.43 48.18
N LEU A 49 6.03 -22.34 47.06
CA LEU A 49 4.70 -21.75 47.05
C LEU A 49 3.60 -22.72 47.49
N SER A 50 3.82 -24.03 47.34
CA SER A 50 2.86 -25.06 47.79
C SER A 50 2.88 -25.28 49.30
N ASP A 51 4.00 -25.00 49.97
CA ASP A 51 4.12 -25.08 51.42
C ASP A 51 3.72 -23.75 52.10
N PRO A 52 2.71 -23.74 53.00
CA PRO A 52 2.24 -22.50 53.63
C PRO A 52 3.30 -21.73 54.42
N ALA A 53 4.21 -22.42 55.11
CA ALA A 53 5.25 -21.79 55.91
C ALA A 53 6.31 -21.12 55.01
N SER A 54 6.85 -21.88 54.05
CA SER A 54 7.83 -21.39 53.07
C SER A 54 7.26 -20.24 52.24
N ARG A 55 5.99 -20.31 51.85
CA ARG A 55 5.31 -19.22 51.14
C ARG A 55 5.17 -17.97 52.00
N ALA A 56 4.85 -18.11 53.28
CA ALA A 56 4.75 -16.97 54.18
C ALA A 56 6.09 -16.23 54.33
N ASP A 57 7.19 -16.98 54.42
CA ASP A 57 8.53 -16.40 54.48
C ASP A 57 8.96 -15.77 53.14
N TYR A 58 8.66 -16.42 52.02
CA TYR A 58 8.87 -15.84 50.68
C TYR A 58 8.13 -14.52 50.50
N ASN A 59 6.83 -14.48 50.86
CA ASN A 59 6.01 -13.26 50.76
C ASN A 59 6.53 -12.14 51.68
N ARG A 60 7.08 -12.48 52.86
CA ARG A 60 7.67 -11.51 53.78
C ARG A 60 8.99 -10.95 53.25
N GLY A 61 9.73 -11.73 52.47
CA GLY A 61 11.02 -11.37 51.87
C GLY A 61 10.93 -10.61 50.54
N LEU A 62 9.74 -10.34 50.02
CA LEU A 62 9.49 -9.74 48.69
C LEU A 62 9.80 -8.24 48.61
N VAL A 63 10.70 -7.74 49.46
CA VAL A 63 11.02 -6.32 49.66
C VAL A 63 12.19 -5.86 48.77
N ALA A 64 12.89 -6.79 48.10
CA ALA A 64 14.03 -6.49 47.25
C ALA A 64 13.68 -6.61 45.76
N ASP A 65 13.96 -5.56 44.98
CA ASP A 65 13.78 -5.50 43.52
C ASP A 65 14.90 -6.22 42.73
N THR A 66 15.92 -6.73 43.42
CA THR A 66 17.08 -7.40 42.80
C THR A 66 17.19 -8.85 43.24
N LEU A 67 17.26 -9.75 42.25
CA LEU A 67 17.45 -11.18 42.45
C LEU A 67 18.87 -11.59 42.05
N THR A 68 19.61 -12.24 42.95
CA THR A 68 20.90 -12.84 42.61
C THR A 68 20.69 -14.27 42.11
N VAL A 69 21.08 -14.54 40.85
CA VAL A 69 20.96 -15.86 40.23
C VAL A 69 22.37 -16.40 39.92
N PRO A 70 22.69 -17.66 40.31
CA PRO A 70 23.94 -18.30 39.89
C PRO A 70 24.08 -18.32 38.36
N LEU A 71 25.27 -18.05 37.83
CA LEU A 71 25.52 -17.93 36.39
C LEU A 71 25.08 -19.16 35.58
N ASP A 72 25.19 -20.36 36.15
CA ASP A 72 24.74 -21.62 35.55
C ASP A 72 23.22 -21.73 35.43
N LYS A 73 22.47 -20.95 36.21
CA LYS A 73 21.01 -20.90 36.19
C LYS A 73 20.43 -19.72 35.41
N VAL A 74 21.28 -18.76 35.02
CA VAL A 74 20.86 -17.53 34.32
C VAL A 74 20.06 -17.82 33.04
N PRO A 75 20.50 -18.71 32.11
CA PRO A 75 19.70 -18.98 30.92
C PRO A 75 18.31 -19.55 31.22
N GLY A 76 18.23 -20.43 32.22
CA GLY A 76 16.95 -21.00 32.68
C GLY A 76 16.05 -19.95 33.33
N ALA A 77 16.62 -19.00 34.08
CA ALA A 77 15.88 -17.90 34.70
C ALA A 77 15.35 -16.89 33.66
N LEU A 78 16.20 -16.49 32.71
CA LEU A 78 15.80 -15.60 31.62
C LEU A 78 14.75 -16.25 30.70
N CYS A 79 14.85 -17.56 30.45
CA CYS A 79 13.83 -18.31 29.72
C CYS A 79 12.46 -18.22 30.41
N LEU A 80 12.44 -18.29 31.74
CA LEU A 80 11.21 -18.16 32.52
C LEU A 80 10.66 -16.73 32.53
N LEU A 81 11.52 -15.72 32.47
CA LEU A 81 11.13 -14.31 32.32
C LEU A 81 10.54 -14.05 30.93
N GLN A 82 11.15 -14.57 29.87
CA GLN A 82 10.61 -14.50 28.51
C GLN A 82 9.22 -15.17 28.44
N GLU A 83 9.08 -16.38 28.97
CA GLU A 83 7.77 -17.06 29.07
C GLU A 83 6.73 -16.37 29.97
N ALA A 84 7.16 -15.41 30.79
CA ALA A 84 6.31 -14.58 31.61
C ALA A 84 5.96 -13.23 30.94
N GLY A 85 6.39 -13.01 29.69
CA GLY A 85 6.15 -11.78 28.93
C GLY A 85 7.06 -10.63 29.35
N GLN A 86 8.18 -10.89 30.04
CA GLN A 86 9.13 -9.86 30.47
C GLN A 86 10.24 -9.65 29.43
N ALA A 87 9.87 -9.50 28.15
CA ALA A 87 10.80 -9.48 27.03
C ALA A 87 11.85 -8.35 27.13
N GLU A 88 11.42 -7.12 27.47
CA GLU A 88 12.32 -5.97 27.64
C GLU A 88 13.39 -6.22 28.71
N LEU A 89 13.00 -6.79 29.86
CA LEU A 89 13.91 -7.13 30.94
C LEU A 89 14.91 -8.22 30.52
N VAL A 90 14.46 -9.22 29.77
CA VAL A 90 15.35 -10.26 29.24
C VAL A 90 16.42 -9.66 28.32
N ILE A 91 16.04 -8.71 27.47
CA ILE A 91 16.96 -8.03 26.56
C ILE A 91 17.93 -7.14 27.36
N SER A 92 17.44 -6.34 28.31
CA SER A 92 18.28 -5.42 29.08
C SER A 92 19.33 -6.15 29.90
N GLU A 93 18.92 -7.18 30.65
CA GLU A 93 19.83 -7.99 31.47
C GLU A 93 20.74 -8.84 30.58
N GLY A 94 20.21 -9.37 29.47
CA GLY A 94 20.97 -10.17 28.52
C GLY A 94 22.17 -9.43 27.92
N TRP A 95 22.00 -8.15 27.56
CA TRP A 95 23.13 -7.32 27.09
C TRP A 95 24.17 -7.05 28.18
N GLY A 96 23.74 -6.90 29.43
CA GLY A 96 24.66 -6.78 30.57
C GLY A 96 25.53 -8.03 30.71
N LEU A 97 24.89 -9.20 30.64
CA LEU A 97 25.53 -10.51 30.79
C LEU A 97 26.43 -10.89 29.60
N LEU A 98 26.09 -10.50 28.37
CA LEU A 98 26.93 -10.76 27.18
C LEU A 98 28.29 -10.06 27.24
N ARG A 99 28.43 -9.00 28.06
CA ARG A 99 29.71 -8.32 28.30
C ARG A 99 30.62 -9.09 29.25
N GLU A 100 30.08 -10.08 29.97
CA GLU A 100 30.84 -10.92 30.89
C GLU A 100 31.50 -12.10 30.16
N GLN A 101 32.54 -12.68 30.78
CA GLN A 101 33.21 -13.86 30.27
C GLN A 101 32.37 -15.11 30.55
N LEU A 102 31.50 -15.48 29.62
CA LEU A 102 30.62 -16.65 29.73
C LEU A 102 31.18 -17.88 29.02
N ALA A 103 30.84 -19.06 29.53
CA ALA A 103 31.07 -20.31 28.81
C ALA A 103 30.24 -20.34 27.51
N LYS A 104 30.82 -20.87 26.42
CA LYS A 104 30.17 -20.93 25.10
C LYS A 104 28.71 -21.44 25.11
N PRO A 105 28.35 -22.56 25.77
CA PRO A 105 26.94 -23.01 25.79
C PRO A 105 26.01 -22.03 26.52
N VAL A 106 26.48 -21.40 27.61
CA VAL A 106 25.71 -20.39 28.35
C VAL A 106 25.46 -19.16 27.48
N LYS A 107 26.47 -18.72 26.73
CA LYS A 107 26.35 -17.61 25.78
C LYS A 107 25.35 -17.93 24.67
N GLN A 108 25.36 -19.15 24.13
CA GLN A 108 24.40 -19.59 23.09
C GLN A 108 22.96 -19.57 23.59
N ASP A 109 22.70 -20.09 24.80
CA ASP A 109 21.36 -20.07 25.39
C ASP A 109 20.91 -18.64 25.73
N LEU A 110 21.84 -17.78 26.14
CA LEU A 110 21.58 -16.36 26.41
C LEU A 110 21.18 -15.61 25.13
N VAL A 111 21.93 -15.81 24.05
CA VAL A 111 21.57 -15.25 22.73
C VAL A 111 20.21 -15.76 22.29
N LEU A 112 19.95 -17.07 22.41
CA LEU A 112 18.67 -17.66 22.02
C LEU A 112 17.48 -17.04 22.77
N VAL A 113 17.57 -16.88 24.10
CA VAL A 113 16.46 -16.30 24.86
C VAL A 113 16.25 -14.81 24.55
N MET A 114 17.31 -14.05 24.30
CA MET A 114 17.20 -12.64 23.88
C MET A 114 16.55 -12.51 22.50
N VAL A 115 16.88 -13.40 21.55
CA VAL A 115 16.26 -13.43 20.22
C VAL A 115 14.78 -13.75 20.32
N LEU A 116 14.40 -14.75 21.14
CA LEU A 116 13.00 -15.07 21.39
C LEU A 116 12.26 -13.89 22.03
N ALA A 117 12.91 -13.15 22.94
CA ALA A 117 12.34 -11.94 23.51
C ALA A 117 12.11 -10.83 22.46
N TYR A 118 13.03 -10.62 21.52
CA TYR A 118 12.80 -9.70 20.40
C TYR A 118 11.64 -10.15 19.50
N VAL A 119 11.47 -11.46 19.27
CA VAL A 119 10.34 -12.02 18.52
C VAL A 119 9.02 -11.83 19.27
N ASP A 120 9.02 -11.85 20.60
CA ASP A 120 7.81 -11.51 21.36
C ASP A 120 7.47 -10.02 21.24
N LEU A 121 8.46 -9.13 21.33
CA LEU A 121 8.24 -7.70 21.08
C LEU A 121 7.72 -7.42 19.67
N SER A 122 8.16 -8.17 18.66
CA SER A 122 7.65 -8.02 17.29
C SER A 122 6.18 -8.44 17.18
N ARG A 123 5.77 -9.50 17.89
CA ARG A 123 4.37 -9.93 17.97
C ARG A 123 3.51 -8.90 18.69
N ASP A 124 4.02 -8.30 19.77
CA ASP A 124 3.31 -7.23 20.48
C ASP A 124 3.12 -6.00 19.60
N ALA A 125 4.15 -5.60 18.84
CA ALA A 125 4.06 -4.51 17.86
C ALA A 125 3.02 -4.80 16.75
N MET A 126 2.97 -6.04 16.26
CA MET A 126 1.99 -6.49 15.27
C MET A 126 0.56 -6.59 15.83
N ALA A 127 0.41 -6.79 17.13
CA ALA A 127 -0.90 -6.89 17.80
C ALA A 127 -1.54 -5.51 18.05
N MET A 128 -0.81 -4.41 17.88
CA MET A 128 -1.36 -3.05 18.00
C MET A 128 -2.39 -2.75 16.90
N THR A 129 -3.20 -1.71 17.09
CA THR A 129 -4.23 -1.27 16.12
C THR A 129 -4.13 0.24 15.86
N PRO A 130 -3.61 0.68 14.70
CA PRO A 130 -2.99 -0.14 13.64
C PRO A 130 -1.69 -0.82 14.10
N PRO A 131 -1.23 -1.89 13.43
CA PRO A 131 0.06 -2.52 13.71
C PRO A 131 1.22 -1.54 13.56
N ASP A 132 2.23 -1.63 14.43
CA ASP A 132 3.49 -0.87 14.28
C ASP A 132 4.48 -1.68 13.46
N LEU A 133 4.42 -1.51 12.13
CA LEU A 133 5.28 -2.26 11.23
C LEU A 133 6.74 -1.82 11.37
N VAL A 134 6.99 -0.52 11.52
CA VAL A 134 8.34 0.03 11.70
C VAL A 134 9.00 -0.54 12.96
N GLY A 135 8.31 -0.50 14.10
CA GLY A 135 8.80 -1.08 15.35
C GLY A 135 9.03 -2.58 15.24
N CYS A 136 8.11 -3.31 14.59
CA CYS A 136 8.26 -4.75 14.31
C CYS A 136 9.52 -5.05 13.47
N CYS A 137 9.72 -4.32 12.36
CA CYS A 137 10.91 -4.39 11.51
C CYS A 137 12.20 -4.15 12.34
N GLU A 138 12.24 -3.08 13.14
CA GLU A 138 13.42 -2.73 13.95
C GLU A 138 13.83 -3.82 14.95
N VAL A 139 12.85 -4.41 15.68
CA VAL A 139 13.16 -5.43 16.69
C VAL A 139 13.61 -6.76 16.06
N LEU A 140 13.03 -7.14 14.91
CA LEU A 140 13.41 -8.35 14.18
C LEU A 140 14.80 -8.22 13.55
N GLU A 141 15.15 -7.05 13.00
CA GLU A 141 16.50 -6.79 12.50
C GLU A 141 17.55 -6.86 13.62
N ARG A 142 17.23 -6.35 14.81
CA ARG A 142 18.11 -6.51 15.99
C ARG A 142 18.24 -7.97 16.40
N ALA A 143 17.19 -8.76 16.27
CA ALA A 143 17.21 -10.20 16.55
C ALA A 143 18.15 -10.95 15.58
N LEU A 144 18.06 -10.68 14.27
CA LEU A 144 18.97 -11.24 13.26
C LEU A 144 20.41 -10.82 13.50
N LYS A 145 20.64 -9.53 13.74
CA LYS A 145 21.99 -9.02 14.02
C LYS A 145 22.60 -9.72 15.23
N LEU A 146 21.83 -9.93 16.30
CA LEU A 146 22.28 -10.65 17.49
C LEU A 146 22.59 -12.13 17.18
N LEU A 147 21.76 -12.82 16.39
CA LEU A 147 22.04 -14.19 15.94
C LEU A 147 23.33 -14.28 15.10
N GLN A 148 23.60 -13.28 14.25
CA GLN A 148 24.74 -13.26 13.34
C GLN A 148 26.06 -12.91 14.05
N GLU A 149 26.04 -11.93 14.95
CA GLU A 149 27.25 -11.42 15.63
C GLU A 149 27.62 -12.23 16.86
N GLU A 150 26.64 -12.59 17.69
CA GLU A 150 26.87 -13.22 19.00
C GLU A 150 26.50 -14.71 19.02
N GLY A 151 25.68 -15.16 18.07
CA GLY A 151 25.33 -16.56 17.88
C GLY A 151 26.48 -17.39 17.30
N ALA A 152 26.46 -18.70 17.57
CA ALA A 152 27.27 -19.60 16.76
C ALA A 152 26.65 -19.72 15.36
N SER A 153 27.45 -19.97 14.33
CA SER A 153 27.03 -20.03 12.91
C SER A 153 25.88 -21.01 12.60
N SER A 154 25.50 -21.88 13.54
CA SER A 154 24.43 -22.86 13.41
C SER A 154 23.40 -22.78 14.54
N LEU A 155 23.36 -21.69 15.30
CA LEU A 155 22.40 -21.51 16.40
C LEU A 155 21.01 -21.23 15.82
N ALA A 156 20.07 -22.14 16.08
CA ALA A 156 18.66 -22.00 15.72
C ALA A 156 18.40 -21.57 14.24
N PRO A 157 18.85 -22.35 13.24
CA PRO A 157 18.71 -22.00 11.83
C PRO A 157 17.25 -21.81 11.40
N ASP A 158 16.33 -22.62 11.95
CA ASP A 158 14.90 -22.52 11.66
C ASP A 158 14.31 -21.19 12.17
N LEU A 159 14.82 -20.67 13.29
CA LEU A 159 14.40 -19.38 13.85
C LEU A 159 14.96 -18.23 13.03
N HIS A 160 16.22 -18.33 12.59
CA HIS A 160 16.81 -17.36 11.67
C HIS A 160 15.99 -17.25 10.38
N ALA A 161 15.67 -18.39 9.75
CA ALA A 161 14.85 -18.42 8.54
C ALA A 161 13.45 -17.83 8.77
N GLN A 162 12.79 -18.16 9.89
CA GLN A 162 11.49 -17.56 10.22
C GLN A 162 11.53 -16.04 10.35
N ILE A 163 12.59 -15.50 10.96
CA ILE A 163 12.74 -14.04 11.11
C ILE A 163 13.02 -13.40 9.75
N ASP A 164 13.91 -13.99 8.95
CA ASP A 164 14.20 -13.52 7.58
C ASP A 164 12.93 -13.50 6.71
N ASP A 165 12.18 -14.61 6.68
CA ASP A 165 10.94 -14.74 5.90
C ASP A 165 9.91 -13.67 6.34
N THR A 166 9.78 -13.47 7.66
CA THR A 166 8.88 -12.43 8.20
C THR A 166 9.32 -11.04 7.76
N LEU A 167 10.62 -10.72 7.87
CA LEU A 167 11.17 -9.44 7.45
C LEU A 167 11.00 -9.21 5.95
N GLU A 168 11.21 -10.23 5.13
CA GLU A 168 10.98 -10.14 3.68
C GLU A 168 9.52 -9.76 3.39
N GLU A 169 8.56 -10.33 4.12
CA GLU A 169 7.14 -10.03 3.98
C GLU A 169 6.76 -8.61 4.42
N ILE A 170 7.26 -8.14 5.56
CA ILE A 170 6.83 -6.85 6.15
C ILE A 170 7.64 -5.64 5.67
N THR A 171 8.90 -5.83 5.24
CA THR A 171 9.82 -4.73 4.91
C THR A 171 9.24 -3.73 3.90
N PRO A 172 8.61 -4.15 2.78
CA PRO A 172 8.03 -3.20 1.82
C PRO A 172 6.96 -2.30 2.46
N HIS A 173 6.15 -2.85 3.36
CA HIS A 173 5.14 -2.08 4.07
C HIS A 173 5.78 -1.12 5.09
N CYS A 174 6.81 -1.57 5.84
CA CYS A 174 7.60 -0.71 6.73
C CYS A 174 8.21 0.49 5.98
N ILE A 175 8.73 0.27 4.76
CA ILE A 175 9.26 1.34 3.90
C ILE A 175 8.18 2.37 3.57
N LEU A 176 6.98 1.91 3.18
CA LEU A 176 5.88 2.81 2.84
C LEU A 176 5.39 3.61 4.06
N GLU A 177 5.39 3.02 5.26
CA GLU A 177 5.08 3.76 6.50
C GLU A 177 6.13 4.82 6.82
N LEU A 178 7.42 4.48 6.72
CA LEU A 178 8.51 5.44 6.90
C LEU A 178 8.42 6.60 5.91
N LEU A 179 8.18 6.33 4.63
CA LEU A 179 8.02 7.37 3.61
C LEU A 179 6.80 8.26 3.85
N ALA A 180 5.76 7.74 4.50
CA ALA A 180 4.54 8.46 4.83
C ALA A 180 4.68 9.39 6.06
N LEU A 181 5.74 9.24 6.87
CA LEU A 181 6.04 10.15 7.99
C LEU A 181 6.13 11.60 7.52
N PRO A 182 5.90 12.61 8.39
CA PRO A 182 6.06 14.03 8.06
C PRO A 182 7.41 14.34 7.38
N LEU A 183 7.43 15.35 6.50
CA LEU A 183 8.64 15.70 5.72
C LEU A 183 9.81 16.19 6.59
N ASP A 184 9.52 16.69 7.80
CA ASP A 184 10.45 17.18 8.81
C ASP A 184 10.92 16.09 9.79
N GLU A 185 10.38 14.87 9.70
CA GLU A 185 10.74 13.76 10.57
C GLU A 185 12.04 13.09 10.09
N GLU A 186 13.08 13.07 10.94
CA GLU A 186 14.40 12.53 10.59
C GLU A 186 14.34 11.03 10.25
N LYS A 187 13.46 10.28 10.94
CA LYS A 187 13.24 8.85 10.65
C LYS A 187 12.80 8.58 9.22
N ARG A 188 12.21 9.55 8.53
CA ARG A 188 11.78 9.39 7.14
C ARG A 188 12.95 9.12 6.19
N GLU A 189 14.15 9.64 6.48
CA GLU A 189 15.34 9.40 5.67
C GLU A 189 15.68 7.91 5.60
N GLU A 190 15.38 7.17 6.68
CA GLU A 190 15.52 5.72 6.70
C GLU A 190 14.65 5.05 5.64
N GLY A 191 13.42 5.52 5.44
CA GLY A 191 12.53 5.04 4.37
C GLY A 191 13.12 5.28 2.97
N LEU A 192 13.73 6.45 2.74
CA LEU A 192 14.39 6.78 1.47
C LEU A 192 15.64 5.92 1.22
N VAL A 193 16.39 5.58 2.25
CA VAL A 193 17.54 4.66 2.13
C VAL A 193 17.06 3.22 1.90
N ARG A 194 16.04 2.76 2.63
CA ARG A 194 15.52 1.40 2.50
C ARG A 194 14.85 1.16 1.13
N VAL A 195 14.10 2.14 0.61
CA VAL A 195 13.49 2.02 -0.73
C VAL A 195 14.54 1.93 -1.84
N ARG A 196 15.67 2.66 -1.70
CA ARG A 196 16.84 2.53 -2.59
C ARG A 196 17.37 1.09 -2.58
N ASN A 197 17.64 0.57 -1.39
CA ASN A 197 18.21 -0.77 -1.22
C ASN A 197 17.32 -1.87 -1.82
N ILE A 198 16.01 -1.81 -1.57
CA ILE A 198 15.07 -2.85 -2.06
C ILE A 198 14.84 -2.77 -3.57
N LEU A 199 14.79 -1.56 -4.16
CA LEU A 199 14.64 -1.41 -5.60
C LEU A 199 15.92 -1.75 -6.37
N TRP A 200 17.08 -1.66 -5.70
CA TRP A 200 18.38 -1.93 -6.30
C TRP A 200 18.92 -3.34 -6.11
N SER A 201 18.39 -4.11 -5.15
CA SER A 201 18.76 -5.51 -4.93
C SER A 201 18.37 -6.43 -6.10
N VAL A 202 17.42 -6.02 -6.94
CA VAL A 202 16.83 -6.79 -8.05
C VAL A 202 17.73 -6.80 -9.32
N GLY A 203 18.83 -6.03 -9.34
CA GLY A 203 19.69 -5.82 -10.53
C GLY A 203 20.54 -7.01 -11.01
N GLY A 204 20.29 -8.24 -10.53
CA GLY A 204 21.11 -9.43 -10.78
C GLY A 204 20.65 -10.38 -11.90
N GLY A 205 19.44 -10.21 -12.46
CA GLY A 205 18.98 -11.01 -13.61
C GLY A 205 17.64 -11.72 -13.41
N GLY A 206 16.56 -10.95 -13.41
CA GLY A 206 15.18 -11.47 -13.43
C GLY A 206 14.34 -10.88 -12.32
N ALA A 207 13.02 -10.87 -12.52
CA ALA A 207 12.02 -10.40 -11.57
C ALA A 207 12.06 -11.22 -10.27
N THR A 208 12.97 -10.89 -9.36
CA THR A 208 12.78 -11.29 -7.96
C THR A 208 11.53 -10.56 -7.48
N ALA A 209 10.56 -11.34 -7.00
CA ALA A 209 9.42 -10.79 -6.32
C ALA A 209 9.94 -9.95 -5.16
N ILE A 210 9.45 -8.72 -5.04
CA ILE A 210 9.60 -8.00 -3.79
C ILE A 210 8.69 -8.73 -2.81
N GLY A 211 9.15 -8.97 -1.58
CA GLY A 211 8.34 -9.61 -0.55
C GLY A 211 7.01 -8.88 -0.29
N GLY A 212 6.13 -9.47 0.51
CA GLY A 212 4.87 -8.82 0.89
C GLY A 212 3.89 -8.62 -0.27
N GLY A 213 4.02 -9.39 -1.36
CA GLY A 213 3.11 -9.34 -2.51
C GLY A 213 3.35 -8.20 -3.49
N PHE A 214 4.47 -7.48 -3.38
CA PHE A 214 4.80 -6.39 -4.29
C PHE A 214 5.55 -6.87 -5.55
N THR A 215 5.21 -6.26 -6.69
CA THR A 215 6.15 -6.20 -7.82
C THR A 215 7.07 -5.01 -7.65
N ARG A 216 8.22 -4.99 -8.33
CA ARG A 216 9.10 -3.82 -8.36
C ARG A 216 8.36 -2.55 -8.78
N GLU A 217 7.60 -2.63 -9.85
CA GLU A 217 6.73 -1.56 -10.34
C GLU A 217 5.67 -1.17 -9.30
N GLY A 218 5.03 -2.14 -8.65
CA GLY A 218 3.99 -1.91 -7.64
C GLY A 218 4.53 -1.16 -6.42
N LEU A 219 5.68 -1.59 -5.87
CA LEU A 219 6.31 -0.89 -4.76
C LEU A 219 6.76 0.52 -5.16
N MET A 220 7.36 0.66 -6.35
CA MET A 220 7.83 1.94 -6.83
C MET A 220 6.68 2.94 -6.99
N ASN A 221 5.57 2.51 -7.59
CA ASN A 221 4.38 3.35 -7.74
C ASN A 221 3.82 3.79 -6.38
N GLU A 222 3.71 2.87 -5.42
CA GLU A 222 3.27 3.21 -4.06
C GLU A 222 4.25 4.14 -3.33
N ALA A 223 5.56 3.90 -3.43
CA ALA A 223 6.58 4.75 -2.83
C ALA A 223 6.54 6.17 -3.41
N PHE A 224 6.39 6.29 -4.74
CA PHE A 224 6.38 7.58 -5.42
C PHE A 224 5.23 8.48 -4.95
N THR A 225 4.06 7.92 -4.61
CA THR A 225 2.95 8.72 -4.05
C THR A 225 3.28 9.37 -2.70
N ARG A 226 4.28 8.85 -1.98
CA ARG A 226 4.72 9.30 -0.64
C ARG A 226 6.02 10.12 -0.68
N MET A 227 6.64 10.23 -1.86
CA MET A 227 7.90 10.93 -2.09
C MET A 227 7.68 12.32 -2.69
N THR A 228 8.62 13.23 -2.44
CA THR A 228 8.69 14.53 -3.11
C THR A 228 9.22 14.39 -4.53
N SER A 229 9.01 15.41 -5.36
CA SER A 229 9.56 15.47 -6.71
C SER A 229 11.09 15.35 -6.71
N ALA A 230 11.77 16.04 -5.79
CA ALA A 230 13.22 16.00 -5.63
C ALA A 230 13.74 14.61 -5.26
N GLU A 231 13.08 13.91 -4.34
CA GLU A 231 13.48 12.56 -3.93
C GLU A 231 13.34 11.53 -5.04
N GLN A 232 12.29 11.63 -5.87
CA GLN A 232 12.14 10.74 -7.03
C GLN A 232 13.24 10.98 -8.07
N VAL A 233 13.60 12.25 -8.30
CA VAL A 233 14.72 12.63 -9.18
C VAL A 233 16.04 12.09 -8.63
N GLU A 234 16.29 12.24 -7.33
CA GLU A 234 17.50 11.73 -6.68
C GLU A 234 17.59 10.20 -6.76
N LEU A 235 16.50 9.48 -6.45
CA LEU A 235 16.45 8.02 -6.55
C LEU A 235 16.81 7.55 -7.97
N PHE A 236 16.26 8.19 -9.00
CA PHE A 236 16.55 7.86 -10.39
C PHE A 236 18.00 8.20 -10.79
N ALA A 237 18.51 9.36 -10.37
CA ALA A 237 19.88 9.77 -10.64
C ALA A 237 20.91 8.85 -9.96
N ALA A 238 20.61 8.41 -8.73
CA ALA A 238 21.45 7.51 -7.95
C ALA A 238 21.34 6.04 -8.38
N THR A 239 20.39 5.69 -9.24
CA THR A 239 20.15 4.31 -9.66
C THR A 239 21.37 3.75 -10.43
N PRO A 240 21.99 2.65 -9.95
CA PRO A 240 23.13 2.01 -10.60
C PRO A 240 22.89 1.63 -12.06
N SER A 241 23.93 1.71 -12.90
CA SER A 241 23.83 1.47 -14.35
C SER A 241 23.49 0.03 -14.74
N ASN A 242 23.65 -0.93 -13.83
CA ASN A 242 23.29 -2.33 -14.04
C ASN A 242 21.79 -2.61 -13.86
N ILE A 243 21.01 -1.63 -13.40
CA ILE A 243 19.58 -1.76 -13.22
C ILE A 243 18.88 -1.20 -14.46
N PRO A 244 18.08 -2.02 -15.19
CA PRO A 244 17.37 -1.54 -16.36
C PRO A 244 16.33 -0.50 -15.95
N ARG A 245 16.28 0.61 -16.69
CA ARG A 245 15.28 1.67 -16.49
C ARG A 245 14.05 1.34 -17.31
N GLU A 246 12.92 1.14 -16.65
CA GLU A 246 11.67 0.88 -17.35
C GLU A 246 11.06 2.20 -17.86
N SER A 247 10.28 2.13 -18.95
CA SER A 247 9.76 3.35 -19.59
C SER A 247 8.85 4.18 -18.67
N PHE A 248 8.12 3.52 -17.75
CA PHE A 248 7.26 4.22 -16.79
C PHE A 248 8.08 4.99 -15.75
N GLU A 249 9.28 4.51 -15.39
CA GLU A 249 10.19 5.18 -14.44
C GLU A 249 10.74 6.46 -15.06
N VAL A 250 11.23 6.35 -16.30
CA VAL A 250 11.77 7.49 -17.05
C VAL A 250 10.68 8.56 -17.23
N TYR A 251 9.45 8.15 -17.53
CA TYR A 251 8.32 9.08 -17.67
C TYR A 251 7.95 9.72 -16.32
N GLY A 252 7.86 8.92 -15.26
CA GLY A 252 7.57 9.41 -13.91
C GLY A 252 8.59 10.45 -13.45
N VAL A 253 9.86 10.22 -13.72
CA VAL A 253 10.95 11.13 -13.35
C VAL A 253 11.00 12.36 -14.25
N ALA A 254 10.65 12.26 -15.54
CA ALA A 254 10.47 13.43 -16.38
C ALA A 254 9.40 14.38 -15.80
N LEU A 255 8.27 13.83 -15.33
CA LEU A 255 7.26 14.62 -14.62
C LEU A 255 7.79 15.19 -13.28
N ALA A 256 8.60 14.42 -12.55
CA ALA A 256 9.21 14.87 -11.29
C ALA A 256 10.18 16.03 -11.52
N LEU A 257 11.00 15.99 -12.57
CA LEU A 257 11.89 17.09 -12.97
C LEU A 257 11.10 18.36 -13.30
N ILE A 258 9.95 18.23 -13.95
CA ILE A 258 9.08 19.37 -14.28
C ILE A 258 8.45 19.97 -13.02
N ALA A 259 7.94 19.12 -12.13
CA ALA A 259 7.43 19.56 -10.83
C ALA A 259 8.53 20.26 -10.02
N GLN A 260 9.71 19.64 -9.92
CA GLN A 260 10.86 20.19 -9.19
C GLN A 260 11.35 21.50 -9.80
N ALA A 261 11.42 21.61 -11.13
CA ALA A 261 11.76 22.87 -11.81
C ALA A 261 10.88 24.03 -11.35
N PHE A 262 9.60 23.76 -11.12
CA PHE A 262 8.66 24.77 -10.68
C PHE A 262 8.73 25.03 -9.18
N VAL A 263 8.72 23.98 -8.35
CA VAL A 263 8.74 24.06 -6.89
C VAL A 263 10.03 24.73 -6.41
N ASP A 264 11.17 24.28 -6.92
CA ASP A 264 12.50 24.79 -6.52
C ASP A 264 12.95 26.01 -7.35
N LYS A 265 12.14 26.48 -8.32
CA LYS A 265 12.51 27.54 -9.28
C LYS A 265 13.83 27.22 -10.03
N LYS A 266 13.96 25.97 -10.47
CA LYS A 266 15.11 25.41 -11.20
C LYS A 266 14.74 25.13 -12.67
N PRO A 267 14.63 26.16 -13.53
CA PRO A 267 14.14 26.02 -14.91
C PRO A 267 15.04 25.16 -15.80
N HIS A 268 16.30 24.91 -15.42
CA HIS A 268 17.18 24.01 -16.15
C HIS A 268 16.69 22.55 -16.17
N LEU A 269 15.98 22.12 -15.12
CA LEU A 269 15.44 20.76 -15.05
C LEU A 269 14.34 20.51 -16.10
N ILE A 270 13.71 21.55 -16.65
CA ILE A 270 12.74 21.41 -17.76
C ILE A 270 13.41 20.82 -19.02
N LYS A 271 14.67 21.21 -19.29
CA LYS A 271 15.43 20.64 -20.41
C LYS A 271 15.79 19.19 -20.15
N ASP A 272 16.17 18.86 -18.92
CA ASP A 272 16.47 17.48 -18.54
C ASP A 272 15.22 16.60 -18.69
N ALA A 273 14.05 17.11 -18.30
CA ALA A 273 12.78 16.43 -18.53
C ALA A 273 12.47 16.22 -20.01
N ASP A 274 12.61 17.26 -20.86
CA ASP A 274 12.40 17.11 -22.31
C ASP A 274 13.36 16.09 -22.94
N ASN A 275 14.61 16.03 -22.48
CA ASN A 275 15.57 15.03 -22.92
C ASN A 275 15.13 13.59 -22.58
N LEU A 276 14.58 13.37 -21.38
CA LEU A 276 14.02 12.06 -21.00
C LEU A 276 12.80 11.69 -21.84
N LEU A 277 11.91 12.65 -22.11
CA LEU A 277 10.75 12.43 -22.98
C LEU A 277 11.16 12.13 -24.43
N LEU A 278 12.20 12.80 -24.93
CA LEU A 278 12.79 12.53 -26.24
C LEU A 278 13.35 11.10 -26.32
N GLN A 279 14.07 10.64 -25.29
CA GLN A 279 14.58 9.26 -25.23
C GLN A 279 13.45 8.23 -25.28
N LEU A 280 12.36 8.48 -24.55
CA LEU A 280 11.17 7.63 -24.59
C LEU A 280 10.49 7.63 -25.97
N GLN A 281 10.37 8.80 -26.60
CA GLN A 281 9.79 8.95 -27.93
C GLN A 281 10.57 8.17 -28.98
N GLN A 282 11.90 8.14 -28.88
CA GLN A 282 12.76 7.37 -29.80
C GLN A 282 12.62 5.85 -29.61
N THR A 283 12.14 5.41 -28.44
CA THR A 283 12.06 4.00 -28.06
C THR A 283 10.67 3.39 -28.34
N ARG A 284 9.58 4.18 -28.38
CA ARG A 284 8.19 3.70 -28.61
C ARG A 284 7.54 4.37 -29.83
N VAL A 285 6.92 3.57 -30.70
CA VAL A 285 6.45 3.99 -32.05
C VAL A 285 4.99 4.49 -32.08
N GLU A 286 4.17 4.18 -31.07
CA GLU A 286 2.72 4.39 -31.15
C GLU A 286 2.22 5.48 -30.16
N ILE A 287 2.40 6.77 -30.53
CA ILE A 287 1.79 7.99 -29.93
C ILE A 287 2.24 8.27 -28.48
N GLY A 288 2.73 9.43 -28.00
CA GLY A 288 3.13 10.71 -28.55
C GLY A 288 3.29 11.67 -27.36
N PHE A 289 4.50 11.85 -26.81
CA PHE A 289 4.80 12.76 -25.69
C PHE A 289 4.65 14.25 -26.07
N ALA A 290 3.90 14.55 -27.13
CA ALA A 290 3.83 15.87 -27.75
C ALA A 290 3.17 16.90 -26.82
N LEU A 291 2.20 16.50 -26.00
CA LEU A 291 1.63 17.36 -24.97
C LEU A 291 2.71 17.76 -23.96
N GLU A 292 3.39 16.79 -23.35
CA GLU A 292 4.40 17.03 -22.33
C GLU A 292 5.57 17.85 -22.87
N ARG A 293 6.04 17.53 -24.09
CA ARG A 293 7.11 18.29 -24.76
C ARG A 293 6.66 19.71 -25.13
N GLY A 294 5.41 19.89 -25.57
CA GLY A 294 4.82 21.20 -25.79
C GLY A 294 4.72 22.03 -24.49
N MET A 295 4.39 21.39 -23.37
CA MET A 295 4.37 22.04 -22.05
C MET A 295 5.78 22.40 -21.57
N CYS A 296 6.78 21.55 -21.82
CA CYS A 296 8.18 21.88 -21.59
C CYS A 296 8.62 23.12 -22.40
N SER A 297 8.30 23.18 -23.70
CA SER A 297 8.54 24.34 -24.56
C SER A 297 7.89 25.60 -23.99
N LEU A 298 6.63 25.51 -23.56
CA LEU A 298 5.93 26.62 -22.94
C LEU A 298 6.66 27.10 -21.68
N LEU A 299 7.02 26.21 -20.75
CA LEU A 299 7.74 26.52 -19.50
C LEU A 299 9.12 27.18 -19.71
N VAL A 300 9.76 26.97 -20.87
CA VAL A 300 11.00 27.69 -21.26
C VAL A 300 10.75 28.93 -22.13
N GLY A 301 9.50 29.34 -22.29
CA GLY A 301 9.09 30.55 -23.03
C GLY A 301 9.05 30.39 -24.56
N ASP A 302 9.17 29.17 -25.06
CA ASP A 302 9.15 28.84 -26.49
C ASP A 302 7.71 28.56 -26.97
N LEU A 303 7.01 29.63 -27.35
CA LEU A 303 5.63 29.55 -27.86
C LEU A 303 5.56 28.88 -29.23
N ASP A 304 6.56 29.08 -30.07
CA ASP A 304 6.59 28.52 -31.42
C ASP A 304 6.80 27.00 -31.35
N GLY A 305 7.75 26.55 -30.51
CA GLY A 305 7.93 25.14 -30.24
C GLY A 305 6.70 24.50 -29.59
N CYS A 306 6.04 25.20 -28.65
CA CYS A 306 4.79 24.73 -28.05
C CYS A 306 3.69 24.54 -29.11
N SER A 307 3.53 25.52 -30.00
CA SER A 307 2.50 25.51 -31.06
C SER A 307 2.75 24.41 -32.09
N SER A 308 4.02 24.20 -32.45
CA SER A 308 4.45 23.10 -33.31
C SER A 308 4.17 21.73 -32.67
N TRP A 309 4.52 21.54 -31.39
CA TRP A 309 4.30 20.28 -30.67
C TRP A 309 2.82 19.94 -30.52
N LEU A 310 1.97 20.94 -30.23
CA LEU A 310 0.53 20.74 -30.13
C LEU A 310 -0.18 20.65 -31.49
N GLY A 311 0.57 20.79 -32.60
CA GLY A 311 0.02 20.69 -33.95
C GLY A 311 -0.95 21.83 -34.30
N ILE A 312 -0.77 22.99 -33.69
CA ILE A 312 -1.61 24.18 -33.92
C ILE A 312 -1.27 24.83 -35.27
N ASP A 313 0.02 24.84 -35.61
CA ASP A 313 0.53 25.53 -36.80
C ASP A 313 0.29 24.76 -38.10
N SER A 314 -0.09 23.48 -38.03
CA SER A 314 -0.26 22.61 -39.18
C SER A 314 -1.46 21.69 -39.04
N GLU A 315 -2.40 21.80 -39.98
CA GLU A 315 -3.62 20.99 -39.96
C GLU A 315 -3.37 19.49 -40.13
N ASN A 316 -2.24 19.13 -40.73
CA ASN A 316 -1.81 17.75 -41.00
C ASN A 316 -0.82 17.23 -39.95
N SER A 317 -0.64 17.93 -38.83
CA SER A 317 0.28 17.49 -37.78
C SER A 317 -0.18 16.15 -37.18
N PRO A 318 0.73 15.15 -37.05
CA PRO A 318 0.41 13.87 -36.40
C PRO A 318 0.15 14.01 -34.89
N TYR A 319 0.47 15.17 -34.31
CA TYR A 319 0.31 15.46 -32.87
C TYR A 319 -0.97 16.24 -32.55
N ARG A 320 -1.77 16.57 -33.58
CA ARG A 320 -2.96 17.41 -33.43
C ARG A 320 -4.07 16.65 -32.69
N ASP A 321 -4.36 17.06 -31.46
CA ASP A 321 -5.51 16.58 -30.69
C ASP A 321 -6.69 17.56 -30.84
N PRO A 322 -7.83 17.14 -31.43
CA PRO A 322 -8.98 18.02 -31.64
C PRO A 322 -9.51 18.70 -30.38
N ALA A 323 -9.45 18.06 -29.21
CA ALA A 323 -9.95 18.61 -27.96
C ALA A 323 -9.03 19.69 -27.39
N ILE A 324 -7.70 19.54 -27.56
CA ILE A 324 -6.72 20.56 -27.19
C ILE A 324 -6.84 21.77 -28.12
N ILE A 325 -6.97 21.51 -29.43
CA ILE A 325 -7.09 22.56 -30.45
C ILE A 325 -8.35 23.41 -30.23
N GLU A 326 -9.51 22.80 -30.03
CA GLU A 326 -10.77 23.51 -29.75
C GLU A 326 -10.62 24.41 -28.51
N PHE A 327 -10.03 23.88 -27.43
CA PHE A 327 -9.80 24.63 -26.21
C PHE A 327 -8.84 25.82 -26.38
N ILE A 328 -7.75 25.64 -27.12
CA ILE A 328 -6.74 26.69 -27.33
C ILE A 328 -7.22 27.76 -28.32
N ILE A 329 -7.93 27.39 -29.40
CA ILE A 329 -8.48 28.36 -30.37
C ILE A 329 -9.45 29.31 -29.67
N ASP A 330 -10.31 28.78 -28.80
CA ASP A 330 -11.31 29.58 -28.08
C ASP A 330 -10.70 30.53 -27.03
N ASN A 331 -9.46 30.26 -26.58
CA ASN A 331 -8.85 30.95 -25.45
C ASN A 331 -7.46 31.57 -25.73
N SER A 332 -6.89 31.41 -26.94
CA SER A 332 -5.57 31.92 -27.35
C SER A 332 -4.46 31.63 -26.32
N LEU A 333 -3.51 32.56 -26.08
CA LEU A 333 -2.45 32.44 -25.07
C LEU A 333 -2.96 32.14 -23.65
N PRO A 334 -4.09 32.73 -23.16
CA PRO A 334 -4.75 32.28 -21.94
C PRO A 334 -5.10 30.79 -21.94
N GLY A 335 -5.47 30.23 -23.09
CA GLY A 335 -5.73 28.80 -23.28
C GLY A 335 -4.51 27.93 -22.97
N PHE A 336 -3.34 28.27 -23.53
CA PHE A 336 -2.08 27.57 -23.23
C PHE A 336 -1.73 27.64 -21.73
N CYS A 337 -1.88 28.82 -21.13
CA CYS A 337 -1.59 29.01 -19.72
C CYS A 337 -2.52 28.17 -18.85
N MET A 338 -3.83 28.20 -19.09
CA MET A 338 -4.80 27.38 -18.36
C MET A 338 -4.56 25.88 -18.55
N LEU A 339 -4.15 25.47 -19.75
CA LEU A 339 -3.82 24.08 -20.04
C LEU A 339 -2.62 23.63 -19.22
N LEU A 340 -1.56 24.44 -19.18
CA LEU A 340 -0.34 24.18 -18.40
C LEU A 340 -0.62 24.18 -16.89
N GLU A 341 -1.35 25.18 -16.39
CA GLU A 341 -1.73 25.26 -14.97
C GLU A 341 -2.55 24.02 -14.58
N THR A 342 -3.49 23.59 -15.41
CA THR A 342 -4.30 22.39 -15.13
C THR A 342 -3.50 21.10 -15.27
N TRP A 343 -2.52 21.04 -16.17
CA TRP A 343 -1.62 19.90 -16.34
C TRP A 343 -0.64 19.74 -15.17
N LEU A 344 -0.15 20.85 -14.60
CA LEU A 344 0.77 20.86 -13.47
C LEU A 344 0.10 20.63 -12.11
N ILE A 345 -1.22 20.82 -12.00
CA ILE A 345 -2.02 20.44 -10.83
C ILE A 345 -2.22 18.91 -10.77
N PHE A 346 -1.36 18.09 -11.37
CA PHE A 346 -1.40 16.64 -11.17
C PHE A 346 -0.75 16.33 -9.80
N PRO A 347 -1.49 16.00 -8.71
CA PRO A 347 -0.94 15.76 -7.36
C PRO A 347 -0.18 14.41 -7.27
N ARG A 348 0.89 14.25 -8.06
CA ARG A 348 1.69 13.03 -8.11
C ARG A 348 2.77 13.03 -7.02
N PHE A 349 3.20 14.21 -6.58
CA PHE A 349 4.32 14.38 -5.67
C PHE A 349 3.84 15.01 -4.38
N ARG A 350 4.41 14.57 -3.26
CA ARG A 350 3.96 15.01 -1.94
C ARG A 350 4.11 16.52 -1.71
N ASP A 351 5.13 17.11 -2.30
CA ASP A 351 5.41 18.55 -2.29
C ASP A 351 4.48 19.38 -3.19
N THR A 352 3.66 18.75 -4.04
CA THR A 352 2.73 19.45 -4.96
C THR A 352 1.25 19.21 -4.65
N GLN A 353 0.90 18.35 -3.69
CA GLN A 353 -0.49 17.95 -3.39
C GLN A 353 -1.40 19.12 -3.00
N ASP A 354 -0.90 20.08 -2.23
CA ASP A 354 -1.67 21.24 -1.73
C ASP A 354 -1.36 22.55 -2.47
N MET A 355 -0.57 22.48 -3.54
CA MET A 355 -0.15 23.67 -4.28
C MET A 355 -1.21 24.11 -5.29
N HIS A 356 -1.68 25.35 -5.16
CA HIS A 356 -2.38 26.03 -6.24
C HIS A 356 -1.37 26.63 -7.21
N PHE A 357 -1.21 25.96 -8.34
CA PHE A 357 -0.29 26.40 -9.38
C PHE A 357 -0.82 27.66 -10.09
N LYS A 358 0.01 28.70 -10.11
CA LYS A 358 -0.17 29.86 -11.00
C LYS A 358 1.10 30.06 -11.81
N LEU A 359 0.95 30.09 -13.12
CA LEU A 359 2.07 30.19 -14.05
C LEU A 359 2.84 31.52 -13.87
N ARG A 360 2.10 32.57 -13.50
CA ARG A 360 2.66 33.87 -13.15
C ARG A 360 3.70 33.80 -12.04
N ASP A 361 3.49 32.99 -11.01
CA ASP A 361 4.41 32.88 -9.86
C ASP A 361 5.75 32.25 -10.25
N TYR A 362 5.84 31.62 -11.43
CA TYR A 362 7.08 31.08 -11.98
C TYR A 362 7.79 32.06 -12.90
N TYR A 363 7.07 32.73 -13.80
CA TYR A 363 7.70 33.74 -14.66
C TYR A 363 8.01 35.05 -13.94
N ASP A 364 7.37 35.36 -12.81
CA ASP A 364 7.72 36.52 -11.97
C ASP A 364 8.96 36.26 -11.10
N ASP A 365 9.48 35.02 -11.07
CA ASP A 365 10.66 34.67 -10.28
C ASP A 365 11.97 35.16 -10.95
N PRO A 366 12.86 35.85 -10.21
CA PRO A 366 14.08 36.43 -10.78
C PRO A 366 15.11 35.39 -11.25
N ILE A 367 15.13 34.19 -10.65
CA ILE A 367 16.03 33.11 -11.08
C ILE A 367 15.55 32.56 -12.42
N VAL A 368 14.24 32.37 -12.55
CA VAL A 368 13.61 31.90 -13.79
C VAL A 368 13.83 32.90 -14.92
N LEU A 369 13.53 34.19 -14.71
CA LEU A 369 13.73 35.24 -15.72
C LEU A 369 15.17 35.29 -16.23
N LYS A 370 16.14 35.30 -15.30
CA LYS A 370 17.57 35.33 -15.65
C LYS A 370 18.01 34.10 -16.44
N TYR A 371 17.39 32.95 -16.20
CA TYR A 371 17.66 31.75 -16.99
C TYR A 371 17.09 31.87 -18.40
N LEU A 372 15.84 32.31 -18.54
CA LEU A 372 15.18 32.51 -19.84
C LEU A 372 15.92 33.54 -20.71
N GLU A 373 16.39 34.64 -20.12
CA GLU A 373 17.23 35.66 -20.77
C GLU A 373 18.49 35.08 -21.42
N ARG A 374 19.09 34.07 -20.80
CA ARG A 374 20.32 33.44 -21.31
C ARG A 374 20.08 32.44 -22.44
N MET A 375 18.84 32.03 -22.65
CA MET A 375 18.49 31.02 -23.64
C MET A 375 18.04 31.61 -24.98
N ASP A 376 18.18 32.93 -25.16
CA ASP A 376 17.61 33.67 -26.30
C ASP A 376 16.10 33.39 -26.48
N SER A 377 15.42 32.99 -25.41
CA SER A 377 13.98 32.78 -25.38
C SER A 377 13.29 34.15 -25.40
N PRO A 378 12.22 34.35 -26.19
CA PRO A 378 11.62 35.67 -26.33
C PRO A 378 11.03 36.14 -25.00
N LEU A 379 11.72 37.05 -24.33
CA LEU A 379 11.27 37.71 -23.08
C LEU A 379 9.86 38.32 -23.23
N ALA A 380 9.50 38.69 -24.45
CA ALA A 380 8.16 39.17 -24.81
C ALA A 380 7.07 38.11 -24.60
N ALA A 381 7.36 36.82 -24.84
CA ALA A 381 6.45 35.71 -24.59
C ALA A 381 6.26 35.48 -23.08
N ALA A 382 7.36 35.44 -22.31
CA ALA A 382 7.31 35.36 -20.85
C ALA A 382 6.56 36.57 -20.25
N ALA A 383 6.82 37.78 -20.73
CA ALA A 383 6.12 38.99 -20.31
C ALA A 383 4.65 39.05 -20.74
N ALA A 384 4.27 38.41 -21.87
CA ALA A 384 2.88 38.26 -22.29
C ALA A 384 2.12 37.26 -21.41
N ILE A 385 2.78 36.16 -21.01
CA ILE A 385 2.23 35.17 -20.08
C ILE A 385 1.98 35.79 -18.69
N VAL A 386 2.92 36.61 -18.18
CA VAL A 386 2.79 37.33 -16.90
C VAL A 386 1.59 38.29 -16.87
N LYS A 387 1.22 38.90 -18.01
CA LYS A 387 0.13 39.89 -18.10
C LYS A 387 -1.27 39.28 -18.12
N ILE A 388 -1.41 37.98 -18.38
CA ILE A 388 -2.71 37.31 -18.49
C ILE A 388 -3.15 36.86 -17.10
N GLY A 389 -3.90 37.73 -16.42
CA GLY A 389 -4.64 37.38 -15.20
C GLY A 389 -6.11 37.12 -15.51
N THR A 390 -6.59 35.95 -15.11
CA THR A 390 -8.01 35.56 -14.91
C THR A 390 -8.84 35.15 -16.14
N ALA A 391 -9.08 33.84 -16.29
CA ALA A 391 -10.21 33.26 -17.02
C ALA A 391 -10.68 31.96 -16.34
N LYS A 392 -11.99 31.68 -16.29
CA LYS A 392 -12.61 30.58 -15.52
C LYS A 392 -12.89 29.32 -16.37
N SER A 393 -12.27 28.20 -15.97
CA SER A 393 -12.67 26.77 -15.95
C SER A 393 -13.46 26.11 -17.12
N HIS A 394 -12.83 25.91 -18.29
CA HIS A 394 -13.20 24.86 -19.28
C HIS A 394 -12.06 23.84 -19.59
N ALA A 395 -10.83 24.04 -19.07
CA ALA A 395 -9.64 23.22 -19.35
C ALA A 395 -9.71 21.76 -18.87
N LEU A 396 -10.39 21.51 -17.74
CA LEU A 396 -10.51 20.19 -17.12
C LEU A 396 -11.18 19.16 -18.03
N GLN A 397 -12.17 19.56 -18.84
CA GLN A 397 -12.86 18.66 -19.78
C GLN A 397 -12.00 18.27 -20.99
N ALA A 398 -11.14 19.18 -21.46
CA ALA A 398 -10.20 18.89 -22.54
C ALA A 398 -9.12 17.90 -22.07
N LEU A 399 -8.51 18.14 -20.90
CA LEU A 399 -7.49 17.26 -20.33
C LEU A 399 -8.03 15.87 -19.98
N GLN A 400 -9.26 15.74 -19.47
CA GLN A 400 -9.87 14.43 -19.18
C GLN A 400 -9.98 13.51 -20.41
N LYS A 401 -10.13 14.07 -21.61
CA LYS A 401 -10.19 13.29 -22.86
C LYS A 401 -8.81 12.86 -23.34
N VAL A 402 -7.80 13.72 -23.17
CA VAL A 402 -6.40 13.46 -23.56
C VAL A 402 -5.74 12.45 -22.63
N PHE A 403 -5.92 12.60 -21.31
CA PHE A 403 -5.40 11.66 -20.32
C PHE A 403 -6.01 10.26 -20.44
N ARG A 404 -7.22 10.10 -21.01
CA ARG A 404 -7.77 8.76 -21.32
C ARG A 404 -6.93 7.97 -22.31
N LEU A 405 -6.15 8.64 -23.18
CA LEU A 405 -5.28 8.00 -24.18
C LEU A 405 -3.85 7.82 -23.66
N SER A 406 -3.29 8.79 -22.93
CA SER A 406 -1.93 8.69 -22.34
C SER A 406 -1.85 7.65 -21.21
N VAL A 407 -2.95 7.38 -20.50
CA VAL A 407 -3.04 6.33 -19.47
C VAL A 407 -2.93 4.91 -20.04
N ILE A 408 -3.22 4.71 -21.34
CA ILE A 408 -3.07 3.39 -22.00
C ILE A 408 -1.59 2.98 -22.07
N ILE A 409 -0.67 3.95 -22.11
CA ILE A 409 0.79 3.71 -22.15
C ILE A 409 1.34 3.36 -20.76
N MET A 410 0.58 3.66 -19.69
CA MET A 410 1.01 3.52 -18.30
C MET A 410 0.61 2.20 -17.64
N CYS A 411 -0.10 1.28 -18.31
CA CYS A 411 -0.61 0.08 -17.65
C CYS A 411 -0.57 -1.19 -18.51
N GLY A 412 0.59 -1.85 -18.51
CA GLY A 412 0.60 -3.29 -18.24
C GLY A 412 0.29 -3.58 -16.76
N SER A 413 0.56 -2.60 -15.88
CA SER A 413 0.27 -2.69 -14.45
C SER A 413 -0.08 -1.29 -13.88
N VAL A 414 -1.23 -1.20 -13.22
CA VAL A 414 -1.64 -0.15 -12.25
C VAL A 414 -1.97 1.26 -12.75
N VAL A 415 -3.26 1.46 -13.08
CA VAL A 415 -3.95 2.77 -13.10
C VAL A 415 -4.29 3.13 -11.65
N VAL A 416 -3.35 3.60 -10.84
CA VAL A 416 -3.67 4.18 -9.52
C VAL A 416 -2.64 5.24 -9.19
N GLY A 417 -3.09 6.49 -9.10
CA GLY A 417 -2.22 7.57 -8.67
C GLY A 417 -2.82 8.96 -8.87
N LEU A 418 -3.74 9.13 -9.83
CA LEU A 418 -4.24 10.48 -10.09
C LEU A 418 -5.69 10.69 -10.55
N LEU A 419 -6.51 9.64 -10.48
CA LEU A 419 -7.97 9.76 -10.58
C LEU A 419 -8.66 9.63 -9.21
N THR A 420 -7.91 9.69 -8.12
CA THR A 420 -8.32 9.21 -6.80
C THR A 420 -9.21 10.14 -5.98
N LEU A 421 -9.47 11.40 -6.36
CA LEU A 421 -10.40 12.25 -5.58
C LEU A 421 -11.80 12.46 -6.18
N VAL A 422 -12.05 12.10 -7.44
CA VAL A 422 -13.41 12.22 -8.04
C VAL A 422 -13.86 10.95 -8.76
N GLY A 423 -12.95 10.07 -9.20
CA GLY A 423 -13.28 8.85 -9.96
C GLY A 423 -13.61 7.60 -9.12
N LEU A 424 -13.23 7.56 -7.84
CA LEU A 424 -13.38 6.38 -6.96
C LEU A 424 -14.82 6.11 -6.47
N LYS A 425 -15.82 6.88 -6.92
CA LYS A 425 -17.23 6.49 -6.76
C LYS A 425 -17.75 5.59 -7.88
N PHE A 426 -16.98 5.32 -8.93
CA PHE A 426 -17.49 4.60 -10.11
C PHE A 426 -16.55 3.56 -10.75
N LEU A 427 -15.38 3.25 -10.17
CA LEU A 427 -14.65 2.05 -10.56
C LEU A 427 -15.04 0.91 -9.65
N PRO A 428 -15.70 -0.11 -10.18
CA PRO A 428 -16.36 -1.06 -9.32
C PRO A 428 -15.40 -2.20 -8.92
N PRO A 429 -15.47 -2.68 -7.67
CA PRO A 429 -14.45 -3.51 -7.03
C PRO A 429 -14.17 -4.80 -7.81
N LYS A 430 -12.94 -5.36 -7.71
CA LYS A 430 -12.62 -6.68 -8.30
C LYS A 430 -13.62 -7.73 -7.76
N MET A 431 -14.12 -8.61 -8.63
CA MET A 431 -15.08 -9.64 -8.19
C MET A 431 -14.48 -10.55 -7.13
N ASP A 432 -15.24 -10.78 -6.09
CA ASP A 432 -15.09 -11.90 -5.17
C ASP A 432 -16.47 -12.47 -4.82
N ALA A 433 -16.51 -13.56 -4.05
CA ALA A 433 -17.77 -14.19 -3.65
C ALA A 433 -18.66 -13.23 -2.84
N LYS A 434 -18.08 -12.33 -2.05
CA LYS A 434 -18.81 -11.40 -1.19
C LYS A 434 -19.49 -10.29 -2.00
N LEU A 435 -18.80 -9.75 -2.99
CA LEU A 435 -19.35 -8.77 -3.93
C LEU A 435 -20.42 -9.40 -4.81
N ALA A 436 -20.19 -10.62 -5.31
CA ALA A 436 -21.17 -11.37 -6.09
C ALA A 436 -22.46 -11.59 -5.29
N GLU A 437 -22.35 -12.00 -4.02
CA GLU A 437 -23.51 -12.15 -3.12
C GLU A 437 -24.24 -10.82 -2.91
N ALA A 438 -23.51 -9.72 -2.67
CA ALA A 438 -24.10 -8.40 -2.49
C ALA A 438 -24.87 -7.92 -3.73
N LEU A 439 -24.35 -8.16 -4.93
CA LEU A 439 -25.00 -7.81 -6.19
C LEU A 439 -26.26 -8.64 -6.43
N VAL A 440 -26.19 -9.96 -6.15
CA VAL A 440 -27.36 -10.83 -6.27
C VAL A 440 -28.44 -10.42 -5.27
N ARG A 441 -28.09 -10.13 -4.01
CA ARG A 441 -29.03 -9.62 -3.00
C ARG A 441 -29.64 -8.28 -3.42
N LYS A 442 -28.84 -7.37 -3.97
CA LYS A 442 -29.33 -6.09 -4.49
C LYS A 442 -30.32 -6.31 -5.64
N TRP A 443 -30.00 -7.22 -6.56
CA TRP A 443 -30.89 -7.60 -7.64
C TRP A 443 -32.21 -8.18 -7.11
N GLN A 444 -32.19 -9.14 -6.19
CA GLN A 444 -33.42 -9.72 -5.64
C GLN A 444 -34.32 -8.69 -4.94
N ASN A 445 -33.73 -7.70 -4.24
CA ASN A 445 -34.48 -6.60 -3.65
C ASN A 445 -35.09 -5.68 -4.72
N ILE A 446 -34.34 -5.30 -5.75
CA ILE A 446 -34.87 -4.48 -6.84
C ILE A 446 -35.97 -5.24 -7.61
N LYS A 447 -35.81 -6.55 -7.81
CA LYS A 447 -36.82 -7.42 -8.42
C LYS A 447 -38.12 -7.41 -7.61
N SER A 448 -38.06 -7.54 -6.29
CA SER A 448 -39.27 -7.51 -5.44
C SER A 448 -39.96 -6.15 -5.47
N GLN A 449 -39.22 -5.04 -5.56
CA GLN A 449 -39.80 -3.70 -5.68
C GLN A 449 -40.40 -3.43 -7.07
N ALA A 450 -39.77 -3.92 -8.14
CA ALA A 450 -40.24 -3.75 -9.51
C ALA A 450 -41.51 -4.57 -9.80
N LEU A 451 -41.63 -5.75 -9.20
CA LEU A 451 -42.78 -6.66 -9.37
C LEU A 451 -43.82 -6.54 -8.27
N GLY A 452 -43.50 -5.83 -7.18
CA GLY A 452 -44.40 -5.57 -6.07
C GLY A 452 -45.48 -4.52 -6.41
N PRO A 453 -46.36 -4.20 -5.45
CA PRO A 453 -47.56 -3.39 -5.70
C PRO A 453 -47.26 -1.96 -6.18
N GLU A 454 -46.07 -1.43 -5.89
CA GLU A 454 -45.64 -0.08 -6.25
C GLU A 454 -44.94 0.02 -7.61
N HIS A 455 -44.63 -1.12 -8.25
CA HIS A 455 -44.02 -1.20 -9.58
C HIS A 455 -42.82 -0.26 -9.80
N TYR A 456 -41.81 -0.28 -8.92
CA TYR A 456 -40.65 0.62 -9.02
C TYR A 456 -39.64 0.17 -10.10
N LEU A 457 -39.89 0.50 -11.37
CA LEU A 457 -39.01 0.14 -12.49
C LEU A 457 -37.72 0.97 -12.57
N ALA A 458 -37.70 2.17 -12.00
CA ALA A 458 -36.61 3.14 -12.15
C ALA A 458 -35.25 2.65 -11.62
N GLN A 459 -35.26 1.66 -10.73
CA GLN A 459 -34.05 1.10 -10.11
C GLN A 459 -33.46 -0.09 -10.90
N LEU A 460 -34.17 -0.65 -11.89
CA LEU A 460 -33.67 -1.77 -12.69
C LEU A 460 -32.29 -1.49 -13.34
N PRO A 461 -32.02 -0.30 -13.93
CA PRO A 461 -30.72 0.01 -14.53
C PRO A 461 -29.56 0.14 -13.53
N GLU A 462 -29.84 0.15 -12.22
CA GLU A 462 -28.78 0.20 -11.21
C GLU A 462 -28.02 -1.12 -11.07
N VAL A 463 -28.67 -2.25 -11.35
CA VAL A 463 -28.12 -3.60 -11.15
C VAL A 463 -28.17 -4.46 -12.40
N LEU A 464 -29.04 -4.14 -13.37
CA LEU A 464 -29.13 -4.83 -14.65
C LEU A 464 -28.57 -3.98 -15.78
N ASP A 465 -28.04 -4.65 -16.80
CA ASP A 465 -27.67 -4.05 -18.08
C ASP A 465 -27.97 -5.02 -19.24
N GLY A 466 -27.75 -4.59 -20.48
CA GLY A 466 -27.85 -5.44 -21.67
C GLY A 466 -29.20 -6.15 -21.82
N ARG A 467 -29.15 -7.47 -22.07
CA ARG A 467 -30.36 -8.27 -22.34
C ARG A 467 -31.22 -8.45 -21.10
N MET A 468 -30.60 -8.65 -19.94
CA MET A 468 -31.31 -8.84 -18.67
C MET A 468 -32.15 -7.61 -18.32
N LEU A 469 -31.59 -6.39 -18.45
CA LEU A 469 -32.34 -5.15 -18.18
C LEU A 469 -33.57 -5.04 -19.08
N LYS A 470 -33.43 -5.31 -20.38
CA LYS A 470 -34.54 -5.24 -21.32
C LYS A 470 -35.66 -6.21 -20.94
N ILE A 471 -35.32 -7.49 -20.72
CA ILE A 471 -36.30 -8.55 -20.38
C ILE A 471 -37.08 -8.19 -19.11
N TRP A 472 -36.39 -7.74 -18.06
CA TRP A 472 -37.03 -7.44 -16.78
C TRP A 472 -37.80 -6.13 -16.78
N THR A 473 -37.39 -5.14 -17.58
CA THR A 473 -38.15 -3.90 -17.76
C THR A 473 -39.45 -4.17 -18.50
N ASP A 474 -39.39 -4.94 -19.60
CA ASP A 474 -40.56 -5.31 -20.38
C ASP A 474 -41.54 -6.14 -19.52
N ARG A 475 -41.03 -7.16 -18.83
CA ARG A 475 -41.84 -8.01 -17.94
C ARG A 475 -42.50 -7.25 -16.79
N ALA A 476 -41.75 -6.39 -16.09
CA ALA A 476 -42.32 -5.59 -15.00
C ALA A 476 -43.35 -4.58 -15.53
N GLY A 477 -43.12 -4.02 -16.72
CA GLY A 477 -44.06 -3.12 -17.39
C GLY A 477 -45.37 -3.81 -17.79
N GLU A 478 -45.30 -5.03 -18.34
CA GLU A 478 -46.49 -5.84 -18.66
C GLU A 478 -47.31 -6.18 -17.42
N ILE A 479 -46.64 -6.57 -16.34
CA ILE A 479 -47.25 -6.90 -15.04
C ILE A 479 -47.97 -5.68 -14.46
N ALA A 480 -47.33 -4.51 -14.47
CA ALA A 480 -47.93 -3.26 -14.02
C ALA A 480 -49.16 -2.85 -14.85
N GLN A 481 -49.11 -3.05 -16.18
CA GLN A 481 -50.26 -2.77 -17.06
C GLN A 481 -51.47 -3.68 -16.79
N GLN A 482 -51.22 -4.92 -16.36
CA GLN A 482 -52.25 -5.89 -16.04
C GLN A 482 -52.75 -5.77 -14.58
N GLY A 483 -52.12 -4.90 -13.77
CA GLY A 483 -52.46 -4.69 -12.36
C GLY A 483 -52.12 -5.89 -11.47
N TRP A 484 -51.19 -6.76 -11.90
CA TRP A 484 -50.71 -7.89 -11.13
C TRP A 484 -49.49 -7.49 -10.33
N PHE A 485 -49.24 -8.12 -9.18
CA PHE A 485 -48.03 -7.91 -8.40
C PHE A 485 -47.64 -9.19 -7.66
N TRP A 486 -46.36 -9.29 -7.29
CA TRP A 486 -45.81 -10.37 -6.48
C TRP A 486 -44.99 -9.81 -5.33
N GLU A 487 -45.23 -10.33 -4.13
CA GLU A 487 -44.43 -10.02 -2.95
C GLU A 487 -43.37 -11.10 -2.76
N TYR A 488 -42.16 -10.82 -3.23
CA TYR A 488 -41.02 -11.70 -3.04
C TYR A 488 -40.32 -11.40 -1.71
N THR A 489 -40.09 -12.45 -0.93
CA THR A 489 -39.24 -12.40 0.28
C THR A 489 -38.01 -13.27 0.05
N LEU A 490 -36.83 -12.66 0.07
CA LEU A 490 -35.55 -13.37 -0.05
C LEU A 490 -35.21 -14.04 1.28
N LEU A 491 -35.12 -15.37 1.29
CA LEU A 491 -34.77 -16.18 2.47
C LEU A 491 -33.27 -16.45 2.55
N GLY A 492 -32.64 -16.75 1.40
CA GLY A 492 -31.23 -17.15 1.34
C GLY A 492 -30.59 -16.91 -0.02
N VAL A 493 -29.28 -16.63 -0.01
CA VAL A 493 -28.42 -16.56 -1.20
C VAL A 493 -27.11 -17.26 -0.86
N SER A 494 -26.73 -18.25 -1.65
CA SER A 494 -25.46 -18.98 -1.53
C SER A 494 -24.73 -18.94 -2.87
N ILE A 495 -23.52 -18.39 -2.88
CA ILE A 495 -22.68 -18.34 -4.08
C ILE A 495 -21.98 -19.70 -4.26
N ASP A 496 -22.32 -20.41 -5.32
CA ASP A 496 -21.80 -21.75 -5.62
C ASP A 496 -20.44 -21.66 -6.31
N SER A 497 -20.31 -20.76 -7.29
CA SER A 497 -19.03 -20.49 -7.95
C SER A 497 -18.95 -19.08 -8.52
N VAL A 498 -17.73 -18.53 -8.58
CA VAL A 498 -17.43 -17.28 -9.28
C VAL A 498 -16.26 -17.51 -10.21
N THR A 499 -16.51 -17.43 -11.52
CA THR A 499 -15.47 -17.55 -12.54
C THR A 499 -15.26 -16.20 -13.22
N ILE A 500 -14.05 -15.65 -13.10
CA ILE A 500 -13.71 -14.32 -13.63
C ILE A 500 -13.02 -14.50 -14.99
N SER A 501 -13.33 -13.63 -15.95
CA SER A 501 -12.65 -13.60 -17.26
C SER A 501 -11.17 -13.20 -17.11
N SER A 502 -10.34 -13.58 -18.08
CA SER A 502 -8.92 -13.24 -18.11
C SER A 502 -8.64 -11.73 -18.14
N ASP A 503 -9.59 -10.93 -18.64
CA ASP A 503 -9.54 -9.47 -18.65
C ASP A 503 -10.00 -8.82 -17.32
N GLY A 504 -10.49 -9.61 -16.35
CA GLY A 504 -10.98 -9.15 -15.05
C GLY A 504 -12.26 -8.30 -15.09
N ARG A 505 -12.90 -8.15 -16.26
CA ARG A 505 -14.04 -7.24 -16.47
C ARG A 505 -15.40 -7.93 -16.50
N ARG A 506 -15.40 -9.26 -16.62
CA ARG A 506 -16.60 -10.09 -16.60
C ARG A 506 -16.50 -11.16 -15.53
N ALA A 507 -17.63 -11.51 -14.94
CA ALA A 507 -17.73 -12.65 -14.05
C ALA A 507 -18.95 -13.47 -14.38
N MET A 508 -18.78 -14.78 -14.22
CA MET A 508 -19.84 -15.74 -14.26
C MET A 508 -20.09 -16.23 -12.84
N VAL A 509 -21.29 -15.97 -12.33
CA VAL A 509 -21.68 -16.28 -10.95
C VAL A 509 -22.77 -17.35 -10.98
N GLU A 510 -22.46 -18.51 -10.42
CA GLU A 510 -23.46 -19.55 -10.15
C GLU A 510 -23.92 -19.39 -8.71
N VAL A 511 -25.24 -19.28 -8.53
CA VAL A 511 -25.84 -18.95 -7.23
C VAL A 511 -27.11 -19.75 -7.01
N THR A 512 -27.25 -20.23 -5.78
CA THR A 512 -28.47 -20.85 -5.29
C THR A 512 -29.26 -19.84 -4.46
N ILE A 513 -30.52 -19.62 -4.84
CA ILE A 513 -31.41 -18.60 -4.27
C ILE A 513 -32.61 -19.31 -3.65
N GLU A 514 -32.96 -18.89 -2.44
CA GLU A 514 -34.14 -19.32 -1.71
C GLU A 514 -35.06 -18.12 -1.51
N GLU A 515 -36.26 -18.17 -2.10
CA GLU A 515 -37.25 -17.11 -2.00
C GLU A 515 -38.66 -17.64 -1.84
N ALA A 516 -39.47 -16.87 -1.10
CA ALA A 516 -40.91 -17.09 -0.93
C ALA A 516 -41.69 -16.05 -1.73
N ALA A 517 -42.81 -16.46 -2.32
CA ALA A 517 -43.75 -15.57 -2.99
C ALA A 517 -45.16 -15.79 -2.42
N SER A 518 -45.95 -14.72 -2.30
CA SER A 518 -47.26 -14.72 -1.63
C SER A 518 -48.29 -15.75 -2.15
N GLU A 519 -48.08 -16.37 -3.32
CA GLU A 519 -48.96 -17.39 -3.90
C GLU A 519 -48.27 -18.75 -4.20
N HIS A 520 -46.98 -18.94 -3.87
CA HIS A 520 -46.25 -20.20 -4.10
C HIS A 520 -45.36 -20.58 -2.91
N ASN A 521 -45.27 -21.88 -2.59
CA ASN A 521 -44.35 -22.43 -1.58
C ASN A 521 -42.90 -21.96 -1.81
N ASP A 522 -42.11 -21.95 -0.74
CA ASP A 522 -40.68 -21.66 -0.75
C ASP A 522 -40.00 -22.35 -1.95
N SER A 523 -39.37 -21.55 -2.79
CA SER A 523 -38.72 -22.01 -4.00
C SER A 523 -37.21 -21.83 -3.85
N THR A 524 -36.50 -22.96 -3.91
CA THR A 524 -35.04 -22.99 -4.00
C THR A 524 -34.66 -23.36 -5.41
N TYR A 525 -33.89 -22.50 -6.07
CA TYR A 525 -33.40 -22.75 -7.43
C TYR A 525 -31.98 -22.22 -7.60
N SER A 526 -31.22 -22.86 -8.49
CA SER A 526 -29.89 -22.40 -8.88
C SER A 526 -29.98 -21.69 -10.23
N THR A 527 -29.29 -20.57 -10.35
CA THR A 527 -29.24 -19.77 -11.58
C THR A 527 -27.83 -19.28 -11.82
N LYS A 528 -27.55 -18.95 -13.08
CA LYS A 528 -26.24 -18.51 -13.53
C LYS A 528 -26.33 -17.10 -14.10
N TYR A 529 -25.58 -16.18 -13.52
CA TYR A 529 -25.53 -14.78 -13.94
C TYR A 529 -24.21 -14.45 -14.64
N GLU A 530 -24.30 -13.86 -15.82
CA GLU A 530 -23.18 -13.17 -16.44
C GLU A 530 -23.22 -11.70 -16.03
N MET A 531 -22.08 -11.21 -15.53
CA MET A 531 -21.93 -9.85 -15.04
C MET A 531 -20.83 -9.12 -15.79
N SER A 532 -21.09 -7.88 -16.21
CA SER A 532 -20.13 -6.98 -16.85
C SER A 532 -20.25 -5.60 -16.22
N GLY A 533 -19.12 -4.98 -15.83
CA GLY A 533 -19.14 -3.75 -15.04
C GLY A 533 -19.94 -3.89 -13.72
N TRP A 534 -20.04 -5.13 -13.21
CA TRP A 534 -20.85 -5.57 -12.05
C TRP A 534 -22.34 -5.26 -12.13
N LYS A 535 -22.87 -5.16 -13.36
CA LYS A 535 -24.29 -5.30 -13.63
C LYS A 535 -24.56 -6.65 -14.24
N ILE A 536 -25.70 -7.24 -13.91
CA ILE A 536 -26.13 -8.51 -14.48
C ILE A 536 -26.61 -8.25 -15.91
N THR A 537 -25.88 -8.81 -16.88
CA THR A 537 -26.19 -8.65 -18.31
C THR A 537 -27.02 -9.79 -18.86
N GLU A 538 -26.86 -10.99 -18.30
CA GLU A 538 -27.58 -12.21 -18.68
C GLU A 538 -27.84 -13.11 -17.45
N GLY A 539 -28.92 -13.87 -17.49
CA GLY A 539 -29.27 -14.87 -16.49
C GLY A 539 -29.85 -16.12 -17.15
N ALA A 540 -29.38 -17.30 -16.75
CA ALA A 540 -29.83 -18.60 -17.23
C ALA A 540 -30.33 -19.49 -16.08
#